data_AF-A0A3L7SP21-F1
#
_entry.id   AF-A0A3L7SP21-F1
#
_cell.length_a   1.000
_cell.length_b   1.000
_cell.length_c   1.000
_cell.angle_alpha   90.00
_cell.angle_beta   90.00
_cell.angle_gamma   90.00
#
_symmetry.space_group_name_H-M   'P 1'
#
loop_
_entity.id
_entity.type
_entity.pdbx_description
1 polymer ?
#
loop_
_entity_poly.entity_id
_entity_poly.type
_entity_poly.pdbx_seq_one_letter_code
_entity_poly.pdbx_strand_id
1 'polypeptide(L)'
;MTPSDKSVVYWNENVTLRRFLIVSGLALLWIGVDLGMHLVAHQEYLEPEVWAELERQLGWPFLQKLALWLPGDSWRLHLYTAYSLPALGLISLILLDRLVNQGKTRLPWGITACGGIFIVGGAVLDMAVTVAHSPGLEQEGNPYVRILLDSQHSLPFVYLHALLTQSLYITLFCGIWIGFLRHREIIVQTISATSPRTGLDFLKAATGGSHLSMRQWLFPMRPSEVPLLYHYVWLIAIPIVFGVSLFRWYAALEWIGFVEPENSTRLYVVLHGVFSTLILYLLTLWRLYRMAQAQNPVGANS
;
A
#
# COMPACT_ATOMS: atom_id res chain seq x y z
N MET A 1 28.35 -27.80 0.24
CA MET A 1 27.14 -26.96 0.39
C MET A 1 25.94 -27.87 0.23
N THR A 2 25.25 -28.16 1.32
CA THR A 2 24.00 -28.92 1.33
C THR A 2 22.92 -28.15 0.55
N PRO A 3 21.95 -28.83 -0.08
CA PRO A 3 20.92 -28.19 -0.88
C PRO A 3 20.21 -27.13 -0.04
N SER A 4 20.12 -25.92 -0.60
CA SER A 4 19.44 -24.76 -0.04
C SER A 4 18.13 -25.15 0.63
N ASP A 5 17.97 -24.68 1.86
CA ASP A 5 16.76 -24.77 2.67
C ASP A 5 15.52 -24.39 1.83
N LYS A 6 14.77 -25.39 1.36
CA LYS A 6 13.57 -25.20 0.50
C LYS A 6 12.45 -24.42 1.19
N SER A 7 12.63 -24.08 2.47
CA SER A 7 11.68 -23.30 3.25
C SER A 7 11.77 -21.80 2.99
N VAL A 8 12.85 -21.30 2.39
CA VAL A 8 13.05 -19.87 2.11
C VAL A 8 12.65 -19.56 0.67
N VAL A 9 11.52 -18.88 0.48
CA VAL A 9 11.14 -18.35 -0.84
C VAL A 9 12.06 -17.16 -1.16
N TYR A 10 13.13 -17.43 -1.91
CA TYR A 10 14.05 -16.38 -2.31
C TYR A 10 13.42 -15.46 -3.36
N TRP A 11 13.81 -14.19 -3.36
CA TRP A 11 13.37 -13.17 -4.30
C TRP A 11 13.44 -13.60 -5.77
N ASN A 12 14.47 -14.36 -6.13
CA ASN A 12 14.69 -14.78 -7.51
C ASN A 12 13.70 -15.87 -7.97
N GLU A 13 13.07 -16.57 -7.04
CA GLU A 13 12.24 -17.75 -7.30
C GLU A 13 10.76 -17.39 -7.53
N ASN A 14 10.26 -16.30 -6.93
CA ASN A 14 8.87 -15.87 -7.12
C ASN A 14 8.74 -14.74 -8.16
N VAL A 15 8.79 -15.12 -9.44
CA VAL A 15 8.67 -14.19 -10.59
C VAL A 15 7.38 -13.36 -10.53
N THR A 16 6.26 -13.94 -10.06
CA THR A 16 4.97 -13.26 -9.96
C THR A 16 5.01 -12.13 -8.93
N LEU A 17 5.49 -12.42 -7.72
CA LEU A 17 5.66 -11.42 -6.66
C LEU A 17 6.57 -10.28 -7.12
N ARG A 18 7.70 -10.62 -7.76
CA ARG A 18 8.63 -9.62 -8.30
C ARG A 18 7.96 -8.71 -9.31
N ARG A 19 7.21 -9.26 -10.27
CA ARG A 19 6.47 -8.46 -11.27
C ARG A 19 5.43 -7.55 -10.60
N PHE A 20 4.65 -8.09 -9.66
CA PHE A 20 3.66 -7.32 -8.91
C PHE A 20 4.30 -6.12 -8.21
N LEU A 21 5.45 -6.32 -7.56
CA LEU A 21 6.13 -5.27 -6.82
C LEU A 21 6.84 -4.25 -7.70
N ILE A 22 7.44 -4.68 -8.81
CA ILE A 22 8.03 -3.75 -9.77
C ILE A 22 6.94 -2.83 -10.31
N VAL A 23 5.81 -3.39 -10.75
CA VAL A 23 4.70 -2.58 -11.28
C VAL A 23 4.08 -1.70 -10.21
N SER A 24 3.78 -2.24 -9.02
CA SER A 24 3.21 -1.46 -7.92
C SER A 24 4.17 -0.37 -7.43
N GLY A 25 5.46 -0.67 -7.35
CA GLY A 25 6.49 0.30 -6.97
C GLY A 25 6.67 1.41 -8.01
N LEU A 26 6.65 1.08 -9.30
CA LEU A 26 6.67 2.08 -10.37
C LEU A 26 5.40 2.94 -10.37
N ALA A 27 4.23 2.33 -10.13
CA ALA A 27 2.97 3.07 -10.02
C ALA A 27 2.97 4.02 -8.81
N LEU A 28 3.44 3.56 -7.65
CA LEU A 28 3.58 4.40 -6.46
C LEU A 28 4.61 5.51 -6.65
N LEU A 29 5.71 5.23 -7.34
CA LEU A 29 6.71 6.25 -7.70
C LEU A 29 6.10 7.29 -8.63
N TRP A 30 5.36 6.87 -9.66
CA TRP A 30 4.67 7.76 -10.58
C TRP A 30 3.68 8.68 -9.86
N ILE A 31 2.79 8.10 -9.03
CA ILE A 31 1.83 8.85 -8.20
C ILE A 31 2.55 9.76 -7.20
N GLY A 32 3.63 9.29 -6.58
CA GLY A 32 4.38 10.07 -5.59
C GLY A 32 5.11 11.26 -6.20
N VAL A 33 5.71 11.08 -7.39
CA VAL A 33 6.33 12.19 -8.15
C VAL A 33 5.27 13.21 -8.53
N ASP A 34 4.14 12.75 -9.05
CA ASP A 34 3.00 13.59 -9.39
C ASP A 34 2.52 14.42 -8.20
N LEU A 35 2.16 13.79 -7.08
CA LEU A 35 1.71 14.49 -5.87
C LEU A 35 2.78 15.42 -5.27
N GLY A 36 4.06 15.02 -5.34
CA GLY A 36 5.17 15.88 -4.92
C GLY A 36 5.24 17.16 -5.74
N MET A 37 5.11 17.04 -7.06
CA MET A 37 5.03 18.19 -7.97
C MET A 37 3.79 19.05 -7.69
N HIS A 38 2.64 18.45 -7.38
CA HIS A 38 1.43 19.17 -6.98
C HIS A 38 1.66 20.11 -5.80
N LEU A 39 2.27 19.55 -4.75
CA LEU A 39 2.49 20.22 -3.47
C LEU A 39 3.45 21.39 -3.65
N VAL A 40 4.50 21.19 -4.45
CA VAL A 40 5.44 22.24 -4.82
C VAL A 40 4.73 23.38 -5.56
N ALA A 41 3.92 23.05 -6.57
CA ALA A 41 3.22 24.05 -7.38
C ALA A 41 2.22 24.90 -6.56
N HIS A 42 1.64 24.33 -5.50
CA HIS A 42 0.71 25.04 -4.60
C HIS A 42 1.39 26.01 -3.62
N GLN A 43 2.70 25.92 -3.42
CA GLN A 43 3.42 26.77 -2.47
C GLN A 43 3.89 28.11 -3.08
N GLU A 44 3.34 28.52 -4.24
CA GLU A 44 3.72 29.74 -4.99
C GLU A 44 5.21 29.83 -5.38
N TYR A 45 6.00 28.79 -5.14
CA TYR A 45 7.35 28.72 -5.67
C TYR A 45 7.28 28.64 -7.20
N LEU A 46 8.04 29.52 -7.86
CA LEU A 46 8.27 29.39 -9.30
C LEU A 46 8.89 28.00 -9.52
N GLU A 47 8.21 27.12 -10.27
CA GLU A 47 8.67 25.74 -10.54
C GLU A 47 10.18 25.66 -10.88
N PRO A 48 10.78 26.58 -11.68
CA PRO A 48 12.22 26.57 -11.95
C PRO A 48 13.11 26.71 -10.71
N GLU A 49 12.68 27.47 -9.71
CA GLU A 49 13.44 27.72 -8.48
C GLU A 49 13.49 26.47 -7.60
N VAL A 50 12.41 25.67 -7.56
CA VAL A 50 12.37 24.42 -6.79
C VAL A 50 13.31 23.38 -7.37
N TRP A 51 13.34 23.25 -8.70
CA TRP A 51 14.25 22.35 -9.38
C TRP A 51 15.72 22.74 -9.16
N ALA A 52 16.03 24.05 -9.21
CA ALA A 52 17.35 24.56 -8.93
C ALA A 52 17.76 24.33 -7.45
N GLU A 53 16.83 24.50 -6.51
CA GLU A 53 17.07 24.26 -5.08
C GLU A 53 17.28 22.77 -4.78
N LEU A 54 16.47 21.88 -5.36
CA LEU A 54 16.64 20.43 -5.24
C LEU A 54 17.98 19.97 -5.80
N GLU A 55 18.42 20.50 -6.95
CA GLU A 55 19.74 20.22 -7.49
C GLU A 55 20.85 20.72 -6.54
N ARG A 56 20.70 21.92 -5.99
CA ARG A 56 21.66 22.47 -5.02
C ARG A 56 21.77 21.61 -3.77
N GLN A 57 20.66 21.09 -3.26
CA GLN A 57 20.63 20.27 -2.05
C GLN A 57 21.08 18.82 -2.29
N LEU A 58 20.66 18.19 -3.39
CA LEU A 58 20.93 16.79 -3.67
C LEU A 58 22.23 16.58 -4.47
N GLY A 59 22.75 17.63 -5.12
CA GLY A 59 23.94 17.56 -5.96
C GLY A 59 23.74 16.75 -7.24
N TRP A 60 22.50 16.63 -7.73
CA TRP A 60 22.13 15.76 -8.84
C TRP A 60 21.91 16.56 -10.13
N PRO A 61 22.91 16.64 -11.04
CA PRO A 61 22.84 17.50 -12.23
C PRO A 61 21.81 17.04 -13.27
N PHE A 62 21.17 15.89 -13.08
CA PHE A 62 20.09 15.46 -13.96
C PHE A 62 18.74 16.10 -13.61
N LEU A 63 18.56 16.68 -12.41
CA LEU A 63 17.29 17.27 -11.99
C LEU A 63 16.88 18.45 -12.88
N GLN A 64 17.84 19.32 -13.26
CA GLN A 64 17.61 20.37 -14.26
C GLN A 64 17.22 19.81 -15.63
N LYS A 65 17.87 18.74 -16.08
CA LYS A 65 17.49 18.08 -17.35
C LYS A 65 16.08 17.51 -17.26
N LEU A 66 15.71 16.94 -16.11
CA LEU A 66 14.40 16.36 -15.87
C LEU A 66 13.32 17.43 -15.78
N ALA A 67 13.62 18.60 -15.19
CA ALA A 67 12.76 19.78 -15.19
C ALA A 67 12.48 20.33 -16.60
N LEU A 68 13.48 20.29 -17.49
CA LEU A 68 13.32 20.66 -18.90
C LEU A 68 12.57 19.60 -19.73
N TRP A 69 12.56 18.35 -19.28
CA TRP A 69 11.94 17.22 -19.99
C TRP A 69 10.51 16.94 -19.53
N LEU A 70 10.23 17.14 -18.24
CA LEU A 70 8.87 17.15 -17.73
C LEU A 70 8.15 18.35 -18.36
N PRO A 71 6.87 18.21 -18.74
CA PRO A 71 6.10 19.35 -19.20
C PRO A 71 6.19 20.43 -18.11
N GLY A 72 6.62 21.64 -18.46
CA GLY A 72 6.68 22.78 -17.55
C GLY A 72 5.32 23.24 -17.02
N ASP A 73 4.27 22.45 -17.25
CA ASP A 73 2.97 22.61 -16.64
C ASP A 73 2.72 21.35 -15.78
N SER A 74 3.00 21.38 -14.48
CA SER A 74 2.64 20.33 -13.51
C SER A 74 1.19 19.86 -13.63
N TRP A 75 0.29 20.76 -14.06
CA TRP A 75 -1.10 20.46 -14.42
C TRP A 75 -1.25 19.30 -15.42
N ARG A 76 -0.40 19.23 -16.47
CA ARG A 76 -0.47 18.15 -17.48
C ARG A 76 -0.04 16.82 -16.90
N LEU A 77 0.95 16.84 -16.01
CA LEU A 77 1.39 15.63 -15.32
C LEU A 77 0.23 15.04 -14.49
N HIS A 78 -0.48 15.88 -13.73
CA HIS A 78 -1.69 15.46 -12.99
C HIS A 78 -2.76 14.86 -13.88
N LEU A 79 -2.99 15.48 -15.03
CA LEU A 79 -3.98 14.99 -15.98
C LEU A 79 -3.56 13.63 -16.57
N TYR A 80 -2.29 13.47 -16.96
CA TYR A 80 -1.76 12.17 -17.41
C TYR A 80 -1.81 11.11 -16.32
N THR A 81 -1.50 11.49 -15.08
CA THR A 81 -1.61 10.61 -13.93
C THR A 81 -3.04 10.15 -13.77
N ALA A 82 -4.01 11.07 -13.74
CA ALA A 82 -5.43 10.77 -13.63
C ALA A 82 -5.88 9.75 -14.69
N TYR A 83 -5.54 9.97 -15.97
CA TYR A 83 -5.87 9.04 -17.06
C TYR A 83 -5.18 7.68 -16.96
N SER A 84 -3.98 7.63 -16.37
CA SER A 84 -3.22 6.39 -16.24
C SER A 84 -3.73 5.48 -15.12
N LEU A 85 -4.42 6.03 -14.11
CA LEU A 85 -4.82 5.28 -12.91
C LEU A 85 -5.66 4.02 -13.23
N PRO A 86 -6.67 4.04 -14.13
CA PRO A 86 -7.42 2.84 -14.46
C PRO A 86 -6.55 1.74 -15.08
N ALA A 87 -5.65 2.10 -15.99
CA ALA A 87 -4.76 1.14 -16.64
C ALA A 87 -3.76 0.54 -15.64
N LEU A 88 -3.16 1.37 -14.79
CA LEU A 88 -2.26 0.93 -13.71
C LEU A 88 -2.99 0.03 -12.71
N GLY A 89 -4.22 0.39 -12.34
CA GLY A 89 -5.09 -0.42 -11.48
C GLY A 89 -5.37 -1.79 -12.08
N LEU A 90 -5.72 -1.85 -13.37
CA LEU A 90 -6.01 -3.11 -14.07
C LEU A 90 -4.76 -4.03 -14.15
N ILE A 91 -3.60 -3.47 -14.51
CA ILE A 91 -2.35 -4.25 -14.55
C ILE A 91 -2.02 -4.78 -13.14
N SER A 92 -2.19 -3.94 -12.12
CA SER A 92 -1.97 -4.32 -10.72
C SER A 92 -2.91 -5.44 -10.28
N LEU A 93 -4.18 -5.40 -10.68
CA LEU A 93 -5.15 -6.46 -10.40
C LEU A 93 -4.78 -7.79 -11.07
N ILE A 94 -4.36 -7.77 -12.34
CA ILE A 94 -3.94 -8.99 -13.05
C ILE A 94 -2.74 -9.63 -12.35
N LEU A 95 -1.78 -8.82 -11.89
CA LEU A 95 -0.60 -9.30 -11.18
C LEU A 95 -0.96 -9.79 -9.77
N LEU A 96 -1.87 -9.10 -9.09
CA LEU A 96 -2.36 -9.47 -7.78
C LEU A 96 -3.15 -10.78 -7.82
N ASP A 97 -4.03 -10.99 -8.79
CA ASP A 97 -4.76 -12.26 -8.95
C ASP A 97 -3.79 -13.45 -9.04
N ARG A 98 -2.75 -13.32 -9.86
CA ARG A 98 -1.70 -14.33 -9.96
C ARG A 98 -0.98 -14.55 -8.63
N LEU A 99 -0.71 -13.49 -7.87
CA LEU A 99 -0.09 -13.58 -6.54
C LEU A 99 -1.02 -14.30 -5.55
N VAL A 100 -2.28 -13.85 -5.43
CA VAL A 100 -3.32 -14.44 -4.58
C VAL A 100 -3.49 -15.93 -4.84
N ASN A 101 -3.44 -16.33 -6.12
CA ASN A 101 -3.58 -17.72 -6.53
C ASN A 101 -2.40 -18.63 -6.13
N GLN A 102 -1.26 -18.07 -5.72
CA GLN A 102 -0.15 -18.85 -5.17
C GLN A 102 -0.40 -19.29 -3.72
N GLY A 103 -1.21 -18.54 -2.95
CA GLY A 103 -1.57 -18.89 -1.59
C GLY A 103 -2.54 -20.06 -1.56
N LYS A 104 -2.25 -21.10 -0.77
CA LYS A 104 -3.07 -22.34 -0.71
C LYS A 104 -3.95 -22.43 0.52
N THR A 105 -3.79 -21.52 1.47
CA THR A 105 -4.53 -21.59 2.72
C THR A 105 -6.01 -21.31 2.52
N ARG A 106 -6.88 -22.14 3.11
CA ARG A 106 -8.33 -21.95 3.09
C ARG A 106 -8.72 -20.61 3.73
N LEU A 107 -9.66 -19.91 3.12
CA LEU A 107 -10.13 -18.62 3.63
C LEU A 107 -11.05 -18.79 4.85
N PRO A 108 -10.78 -18.11 5.97
CA PRO A 108 -11.71 -18.02 7.09
C PRO A 108 -12.83 -17.05 6.70
N TRP A 109 -13.98 -17.57 6.28
CA TRP A 109 -15.08 -16.78 5.70
C TRP A 109 -15.50 -15.59 6.57
N GLY A 110 -15.67 -15.77 7.88
CA GLY A 110 -16.07 -14.68 8.78
C GLY A 110 -15.06 -13.53 8.78
N ILE A 111 -13.77 -13.83 8.93
CA ILE A 111 -12.68 -12.83 8.91
C ILE A 111 -12.59 -12.19 7.52
N THR A 112 -12.72 -12.98 6.46
CA THR A 112 -12.70 -12.50 5.06
C THR A 112 -13.82 -11.50 4.83
N ALA A 113 -15.05 -11.83 5.24
CA ALA A 113 -16.22 -10.98 5.12
C ALA A 113 -16.08 -9.70 5.95
N CYS A 114 -15.60 -9.76 7.20
CA CYS A 114 -15.40 -8.57 8.02
C CYS A 114 -14.44 -7.57 7.35
N GLY A 115 -13.30 -8.03 6.85
CA GLY A 115 -12.36 -7.14 6.13
C GLY A 115 -12.95 -6.61 4.82
N GLY A 116 -13.66 -7.46 4.06
CA GLY A 116 -14.34 -7.03 2.83
C GLY A 116 -15.42 -5.96 3.08
N ILE A 117 -16.27 -6.16 4.09
CA ILE A 117 -17.30 -5.19 4.49
C ILE A 117 -16.65 -3.88 4.95
N PHE A 118 -15.55 -3.94 5.70
CA PHE A 118 -14.87 -2.73 6.14
C PHE A 118 -14.32 -1.91 4.97
N ILE A 119 -13.66 -2.56 4.00
CA ILE A 119 -13.08 -1.92 2.82
C ILE A 119 -14.19 -1.37 1.90
N VAL A 120 -15.14 -2.23 1.51
CA VAL A 120 -16.22 -1.87 0.57
C VAL A 120 -17.21 -0.90 1.21
N GLY A 121 -17.57 -1.12 2.46
CA GLY A 121 -18.52 -0.27 3.20
C GLY A 121 -18.00 1.16 3.36
N GLY A 122 -16.72 1.31 3.76
CA GLY A 122 -16.10 2.63 3.86
C GLY A 122 -16.08 3.34 2.51
N ALA A 123 -15.82 2.60 1.44
CA ALA A 123 -15.82 3.15 0.10
C ALA A 123 -17.19 3.58 -0.41
N VAL A 124 -18.20 2.73 -0.24
CA VAL A 124 -19.58 3.01 -0.66
C VAL A 124 -20.14 4.20 0.13
N LEU A 125 -19.89 4.24 1.45
CA LEU A 125 -20.35 5.35 2.28
C LEU A 125 -19.71 6.67 1.87
N ASP A 126 -18.39 6.71 1.73
CA ASP A 126 -17.61 7.86 1.26
C ASP A 126 -18.16 8.39 -0.08
N MET A 127 -18.27 7.54 -1.10
CA MET A 127 -18.81 7.93 -2.40
C MET A 127 -20.27 8.42 -2.32
N ALA A 128 -21.13 7.74 -1.55
CA ALA A 128 -22.53 8.12 -1.41
C ALA A 128 -22.68 9.50 -0.76
N VAL A 129 -21.89 9.77 0.28
CA VAL A 129 -21.90 11.04 0.99
C VAL A 129 -21.35 12.17 0.11
N THR A 130 -20.25 11.94 -0.63
CA THR A 130 -19.71 12.91 -1.59
C THR A 130 -20.76 13.29 -2.64
N VAL A 131 -21.44 12.31 -3.24
CA VAL A 131 -22.48 12.57 -4.26
C VAL A 131 -23.68 13.30 -3.65
N ALA A 132 -24.06 12.97 -2.40
CA ALA A 132 -25.19 13.60 -1.74
C ALA A 132 -24.93 15.08 -1.37
N HIS A 133 -23.73 15.42 -0.92
CA HIS A 133 -23.39 16.78 -0.46
C HIS A 133 -22.80 17.66 -1.56
N SER A 134 -22.09 17.07 -2.53
CA SER A 134 -21.47 17.79 -3.64
C SER A 134 -21.75 17.08 -4.97
N PRO A 135 -23.00 17.10 -5.48
CA PRO A 135 -23.35 16.48 -6.75
C PRO A 135 -22.66 17.15 -7.96
N GLY A 136 -22.21 18.39 -7.81
CA GLY A 136 -21.36 19.08 -8.79
C GLY A 136 -19.86 18.84 -8.60
N LEU A 137 -19.46 18.11 -7.55
CA LEU A 137 -18.06 17.88 -7.15
C LEU A 137 -17.27 19.18 -6.89
N GLU A 138 -17.97 20.26 -6.55
CA GLU A 138 -17.36 21.58 -6.32
C GLU A 138 -16.39 21.57 -5.14
N GLN A 139 -16.69 20.75 -4.14
CA GLN A 139 -15.94 20.59 -2.89
C GLN A 139 -15.08 19.33 -2.88
N GLU A 140 -14.85 18.72 -4.04
CA GLU A 140 -14.02 17.51 -4.16
C GLU A 140 -12.56 17.81 -3.81
N GLY A 141 -12.02 17.06 -2.86
CA GLY A 141 -10.64 17.18 -2.39
C GLY A 141 -9.66 16.26 -3.12
N ASN A 142 -10.14 15.30 -3.92
CA ASN A 142 -9.29 14.41 -4.69
C ASN A 142 -8.66 15.17 -5.87
N PRO A 143 -7.33 15.35 -5.92
CA PRO A 143 -6.66 16.14 -6.95
C PRO A 143 -6.86 15.55 -8.36
N TYR A 144 -7.03 14.22 -8.47
CA TYR A 144 -7.26 13.55 -9.75
C TYR A 144 -8.67 13.72 -10.30
N VAL A 145 -9.66 13.93 -9.44
CA VAL A 145 -11.01 14.26 -9.87
C VAL A 145 -11.08 15.75 -10.21
N ARG A 146 -10.46 16.58 -9.36
CA ARG A 146 -10.37 18.02 -9.54
C ARG A 146 -9.70 18.42 -10.85
N ILE A 147 -8.56 17.81 -11.19
CA ILE A 147 -7.86 18.10 -12.45
C ILE A 147 -8.71 17.79 -13.68
N LEU A 148 -9.54 16.74 -13.65
CA LEU A 148 -10.43 16.39 -14.76
C LEU A 148 -11.56 17.42 -14.94
N LEU A 149 -12.10 17.94 -13.83
CA LEU A 149 -13.09 19.02 -13.84
C LEU A 149 -12.48 20.33 -14.35
N ASP A 150 -11.30 20.68 -13.86
CA ASP A 150 -10.57 21.89 -14.28
C ASP A 150 -10.14 21.82 -15.76
N SER A 151 -9.97 20.59 -16.27
CA SER A 151 -9.76 20.31 -17.71
C SER A 151 -11.02 20.45 -18.58
N GLN A 152 -12.14 20.92 -18.02
CA GLN A 152 -13.43 21.09 -18.72
C GLN A 152 -14.06 19.77 -19.20
N HIS A 153 -13.75 18.63 -18.58
CA HIS A 153 -14.48 17.41 -18.89
C HIS A 153 -15.92 17.49 -18.39
N SER A 154 -16.84 16.85 -19.13
CA SER A 154 -18.23 16.75 -18.71
C SER A 154 -18.35 16.01 -17.37
N LEU A 155 -19.25 16.46 -16.49
CA LEU A 155 -19.50 15.83 -15.19
C LEU A 155 -19.80 14.31 -15.28
N PRO A 156 -20.59 13.81 -16.26
CA PRO A 156 -20.80 12.37 -16.42
C PRO A 156 -19.51 11.58 -16.70
N PHE A 157 -18.59 12.15 -17.49
CA PHE A 157 -17.29 11.54 -17.74
C PHE A 157 -16.48 11.44 -16.44
N VAL A 158 -16.43 12.51 -15.66
CA VAL A 158 -15.70 12.55 -14.39
C VAL A 158 -16.25 11.52 -13.40
N TYR A 159 -17.58 11.41 -13.28
CA TYR A 159 -18.20 10.39 -12.44
C TYR A 159 -17.87 8.96 -12.89
N LEU A 160 -17.96 8.68 -14.19
CA LEU A 160 -17.63 7.36 -14.71
C LEU A 160 -16.16 7.01 -14.47
N HIS A 161 -15.25 7.96 -14.71
CA HIS A 161 -13.83 7.80 -14.48
C HIS A 161 -13.52 7.56 -13.00
N ALA A 162 -14.09 8.36 -12.10
CA ALA A 162 -13.93 8.22 -10.66
C ALA A 162 -14.48 6.88 -10.17
N LEU A 163 -15.67 6.48 -10.60
CA LEU A 163 -16.30 5.20 -10.24
C LEU A 163 -15.47 4.01 -10.72
N LEU A 164 -14.97 4.03 -11.96
CA LEU A 164 -14.10 2.99 -12.51
C LEU A 164 -12.82 2.87 -11.69
N THR A 165 -12.15 4.00 -11.44
CA THR A 165 -10.90 4.06 -10.69
C THR A 165 -11.10 3.55 -9.25
N GLN A 166 -12.14 4.03 -8.56
CA GLN A 166 -12.51 3.58 -7.22
C GLN A 166 -12.81 2.08 -7.18
N SER A 167 -13.57 1.57 -8.14
CA SER A 167 -13.91 0.14 -8.22
C SER A 167 -12.66 -0.73 -8.39
N LEU A 168 -11.71 -0.31 -9.22
CA LEU A 168 -10.43 -1.00 -9.39
C LEU A 168 -9.61 -1.02 -8.09
N TYR A 169 -9.50 0.11 -7.39
CA TYR A 169 -8.76 0.20 -6.12
C TYR A 169 -9.42 -0.60 -4.99
N ILE A 170 -10.75 -0.55 -4.87
CA ILE A 170 -11.50 -1.36 -3.89
C ILE A 170 -11.27 -2.85 -4.15
N THR A 171 -11.35 -3.26 -5.42
CA THR A 171 -11.06 -4.65 -5.81
C THR A 171 -9.62 -5.03 -5.48
N LEU A 172 -8.65 -4.12 -5.70
CA LEU A 172 -7.25 -4.34 -5.36
C LEU A 172 -7.07 -4.52 -3.85
N PHE A 173 -7.72 -3.69 -3.03
CA PHE A 173 -7.66 -3.77 -1.58
C PHE A 173 -8.27 -5.08 -1.06
N CYS A 174 -9.44 -5.48 -1.58
CA CYS A 174 -10.03 -6.78 -1.28
C CYS A 174 -9.12 -7.93 -1.72
N GLY A 175 -8.49 -7.83 -2.89
CA GLY A 175 -7.54 -8.81 -3.39
C GLY A 175 -6.29 -8.94 -2.50
N ILE A 176 -5.75 -7.81 -2.01
CA ILE A 176 -4.61 -7.80 -1.07
C ILE A 176 -5.01 -8.46 0.24
N TRP A 177 -6.21 -8.14 0.76
CA TRP A 177 -6.74 -8.77 1.97
C TRP A 177 -6.89 -10.28 1.83
N ILE A 178 -7.54 -10.73 0.75
CA ILE A 178 -7.71 -12.15 0.42
C ILE A 178 -6.34 -12.82 0.23
N GLY A 179 -5.42 -12.15 -0.46
CA GLY A 179 -4.04 -12.61 -0.67
C GLY A 179 -3.35 -12.87 0.65
N PHE A 180 -3.32 -11.89 1.56
CA PHE A 180 -2.74 -12.07 2.89
C PHE A 180 -3.33 -13.29 3.61
N LEU A 181 -4.67 -13.42 3.61
CA LEU A 181 -5.32 -14.57 4.22
C LEU A 181 -4.88 -15.89 3.57
N ARG A 182 -4.79 -15.99 2.25
CA ARG A 182 -4.34 -17.22 1.55
C ARG A 182 -2.85 -17.53 1.77
N HIS A 183 -2.05 -16.53 2.10
CA HIS A 183 -0.61 -16.63 2.32
C HIS A 183 -0.22 -16.74 3.80
N ARG A 184 -1.15 -16.55 4.74
CA ARG A 184 -0.87 -16.47 6.18
C ARG A 184 -0.15 -17.69 6.77
N GLU A 185 -0.49 -18.91 6.35
CA GLU A 185 0.19 -20.11 6.89
C GLU A 185 1.60 -20.22 6.35
N ILE A 186 1.84 -19.83 5.11
CA ILE A 186 3.20 -19.79 4.54
C ILE A 186 4.06 -18.80 5.35
N ILE A 187 3.52 -17.61 5.64
CA ILE A 187 4.20 -16.60 6.49
C ILE A 187 4.50 -17.16 7.89
N VAL A 188 3.55 -17.88 8.49
CA VAL A 188 3.75 -18.47 9.81
C VAL A 188 4.76 -19.62 9.76
N GLN A 189 4.73 -20.46 8.74
CA GLN A 189 5.68 -21.56 8.54
C GLN A 189 7.11 -21.03 8.38
N THR A 190 7.33 -19.97 7.61
CA THR A 190 8.66 -19.35 7.46
C THR A 190 9.16 -18.74 8.77
N ILE A 191 8.28 -18.15 9.58
CA ILE A 191 8.63 -17.68 10.94
C ILE A 191 8.98 -18.88 11.83
N SER A 192 8.15 -19.93 11.81
CA SER A 192 8.36 -21.14 12.62
C SER A 192 9.65 -21.87 12.29
N ALA A 193 10.05 -21.93 11.03
CA ALA A 193 11.31 -22.53 10.59
C ALA A 193 12.53 -21.91 11.29
N THR A 194 12.44 -20.63 11.68
CA THR A 194 13.54 -19.92 12.33
C THR A 194 13.59 -20.11 13.85
N SER A 195 12.56 -20.75 14.42
CA SER A 195 12.43 -21.05 15.86
C SER A 195 12.77 -19.86 16.78
N PRO A 196 12.08 -18.70 16.63
CA PRO A 196 12.38 -17.51 17.42
C PRO A 196 12.16 -17.77 18.92
N ARG A 197 13.16 -17.41 19.73
CA ARG A 197 13.17 -17.64 21.19
C ARG A 197 12.63 -16.45 21.97
N THR A 198 12.85 -15.24 21.45
CA THR A 198 12.40 -13.99 22.07
C THR A 198 11.36 -13.27 21.21
N GLY A 199 10.64 -12.30 21.79
CA GLY A 199 9.71 -11.45 21.04
C GLY A 199 10.42 -10.62 19.95
N LEU A 200 11.66 -10.21 20.22
CA LEU A 200 12.49 -9.49 19.25
C LEU A 200 12.90 -10.40 18.08
N ASP A 201 13.27 -11.65 18.36
CA ASP A 201 13.56 -12.64 17.30
C ASP A 201 12.34 -12.88 16.42
N PHE A 202 11.15 -12.93 17.02
CA PHE A 202 9.91 -13.03 16.28
C PHE A 202 9.66 -11.80 15.42
N LEU A 203 9.82 -10.58 15.95
CA LEU A 203 9.60 -9.36 15.17
C LEU A 203 10.54 -9.32 13.94
N LYS A 204 11.80 -9.69 14.16
CA LYS A 204 12.79 -9.84 13.09
C LYS A 204 12.39 -10.91 12.08
N ALA A 205 11.92 -12.07 12.50
CA ALA A 205 11.43 -13.12 11.60
C ALA A 205 10.16 -12.70 10.84
N ALA A 206 9.20 -12.06 11.52
CA ALA A 206 7.93 -11.62 10.97
C ALA A 206 8.10 -10.53 9.89
N THR A 207 9.15 -9.73 10.01
CA THR A 207 9.54 -8.72 9.02
C THR A 207 10.45 -9.29 7.91
N GLY A 208 10.74 -10.60 7.92
CA GLY A 208 11.56 -11.27 6.90
C GLY A 208 13.07 -11.22 7.14
N GLY A 209 13.52 -10.66 8.26
CA GLY A 209 14.93 -10.46 8.59
C GLY A 209 15.60 -11.64 9.29
N SER A 210 15.01 -12.83 9.29
CA SER A 210 15.49 -13.98 10.07
C SER A 210 16.94 -14.38 9.79
N HIS A 211 17.37 -14.29 8.53
CA HIS A 211 18.72 -14.63 8.06
C HIS A 211 19.76 -13.53 8.33
N LEU A 212 19.33 -12.33 8.74
CA LEU A 212 20.21 -11.18 8.98
C LEU A 212 20.75 -11.20 10.42
N SER A 213 21.87 -10.54 10.69
CA SER A 213 22.22 -10.19 12.08
C SER A 213 21.28 -9.09 12.62
N MET A 214 21.23 -8.90 13.94
CA MET A 214 20.41 -7.82 14.54
C MET A 214 20.80 -6.44 13.99
N ARG A 215 22.12 -6.20 13.85
CA ARG A 215 22.65 -4.97 13.26
C ARG A 215 22.16 -4.77 11.83
N GLN A 216 22.27 -5.79 10.99
CA GLN A 216 21.86 -5.72 9.58
C GLN A 216 20.35 -5.52 9.43
N TRP A 217 19.56 -6.11 10.32
CA TRP A 217 18.11 -5.94 10.31
C TRP A 217 17.68 -4.53 10.69
N LEU A 218 18.31 -3.91 11.70
CA LEU A 218 17.99 -2.55 12.13
C LEU A 218 18.58 -1.48 11.21
N PHE A 219 19.78 -1.74 10.67
CA PHE A 219 20.54 -0.79 9.85
C PHE A 219 21.09 -1.49 8.60
N PRO A 220 20.24 -1.81 7.61
CA PRO A 220 20.68 -2.42 6.37
C PRO A 220 21.53 -1.40 5.58
N MET A 221 22.80 -1.72 5.35
CA MET A 221 23.73 -0.85 4.62
C MET A 221 23.89 -1.32 3.16
N ARG A 222 23.53 -2.57 2.87
CA ARG A 222 23.65 -3.17 1.53
C ARG A 222 22.31 -3.67 1.03
N PRO A 223 22.04 -3.64 -0.29
CA PRO A 223 20.84 -4.23 -0.88
C PRO A 223 20.67 -5.73 -0.59
N SER A 224 21.78 -6.45 -0.36
CA SER A 224 21.76 -7.87 0.03
C SER A 224 21.30 -8.11 1.47
N GLU A 225 21.18 -7.06 2.28
CA GLU A 225 20.76 -7.10 3.68
C GLU A 225 19.28 -6.74 3.85
N VAL A 226 18.52 -6.64 2.74
CA VAL A 226 17.10 -6.33 2.77
C VAL A 226 16.31 -7.58 3.21
N PRO A 227 15.35 -7.45 4.15
CA PRO A 227 14.52 -8.57 4.60
C PRO A 227 13.83 -9.31 3.46
N LEU A 228 13.46 -10.57 3.69
CA LEU A 228 12.72 -11.38 2.72
C LEU A 228 11.48 -10.62 2.24
N LEU A 229 11.54 -10.24 0.98
CA LEU A 229 10.63 -9.30 0.38
C LEU A 229 9.18 -9.78 0.42
N TYR A 230 8.98 -11.10 0.44
CA TYR A 230 7.69 -11.76 0.65
C TYR A 230 6.98 -11.33 1.95
N HIS A 231 7.68 -11.25 3.08
CA HIS A 231 7.08 -10.79 4.35
C HIS A 231 6.77 -9.31 4.31
N TYR A 232 7.69 -8.55 3.72
CA TYR A 232 7.62 -7.10 3.64
C TYR A 232 6.40 -6.62 2.84
N VAL A 233 6.03 -7.33 1.75
CA VAL A 233 4.81 -7.03 0.98
C VAL A 233 3.58 -7.01 1.88
N TRP A 234 3.36 -8.07 2.66
CA TRP A 234 2.16 -8.16 3.50
C TRP A 234 2.23 -7.23 4.71
N LEU A 235 3.44 -7.06 5.28
CA LEU A 235 3.71 -6.14 6.38
C LEU A 235 3.34 -4.69 6.02
N ILE A 236 3.56 -4.27 4.77
CA ILE A 236 3.22 -2.92 4.31
C ILE A 236 1.80 -2.85 3.76
N ALA A 237 1.44 -3.78 2.88
CA ALA A 237 0.20 -3.68 2.12
C ALA A 237 -1.03 -3.75 3.04
N ILE A 238 -0.99 -4.57 4.10
CA ILE A 238 -2.15 -4.72 5.01
C ILE A 238 -2.40 -3.44 5.82
N PRO A 239 -1.42 -2.85 6.52
CA PRO A 239 -1.58 -1.55 7.17
C PRO A 239 -2.05 -0.44 6.25
N ILE A 240 -1.53 -0.36 5.03
CA ILE A 240 -1.96 0.66 4.06
C ILE A 240 -3.43 0.45 3.66
N VAL A 241 -3.82 -0.78 3.29
CA VAL A 241 -5.20 -1.09 2.87
C VAL A 241 -6.21 -0.71 3.95
N PHE A 242 -5.98 -1.12 5.21
CA PHE A 242 -6.91 -0.80 6.29
C PHE A 242 -6.79 0.64 6.78
N GLY A 243 -5.60 1.25 6.75
CA GLY A 243 -5.41 2.66 7.08
C GLY A 243 -6.15 3.57 6.12
N VAL A 244 -6.03 3.33 4.81
CA VAL A 244 -6.79 4.07 3.78
C VAL A 244 -8.28 3.79 3.93
N SER A 245 -8.69 2.53 4.16
CA SER A 245 -10.12 2.21 4.35
C SER A 245 -10.71 2.91 5.59
N LEU A 246 -9.97 2.99 6.69
CA LEU A 246 -10.36 3.74 7.88
C LEU A 246 -10.49 5.24 7.58
N PHE A 247 -9.55 5.81 6.83
CA PHE A 247 -9.63 7.20 6.41
C PHE A 247 -10.90 7.49 5.59
N ARG A 248 -11.36 6.55 4.75
CA ARG A 248 -12.62 6.72 4.00
C ARG A 248 -13.85 6.75 4.90
N TRP A 249 -13.89 5.91 5.94
CA TRP A 249 -14.92 6.00 6.96
C TRP A 249 -14.91 7.36 7.65
N TYR A 250 -13.71 7.84 8.03
CA TYR A 250 -13.55 9.16 8.63
C TYR A 250 -13.98 10.30 7.69
N ALA A 251 -13.55 10.29 6.43
CA ALA A 251 -13.92 11.29 5.45
C ALA A 251 -15.44 11.37 5.29
N ALA A 252 -16.12 10.23 5.20
CA ALA A 252 -17.58 10.21 5.15
C ALA A 252 -18.24 10.83 6.39
N LEU A 253 -17.71 10.56 7.60
CA LEU A 253 -18.21 11.15 8.84
C LEU A 253 -17.94 12.66 8.92
N GLU A 254 -16.78 13.10 8.44
CA GLU A 254 -16.40 14.51 8.32
C GLU A 254 -17.40 15.25 7.41
N TRP A 255 -17.71 14.67 6.24
CA TRP A 255 -18.68 15.24 5.31
C TRP A 255 -20.10 15.35 5.87
N ILE A 256 -20.53 14.42 6.74
CA ILE A 256 -21.83 14.48 7.41
C ILE A 256 -21.82 15.50 8.57
N GLY A 257 -20.64 16.04 8.93
CA GLY A 257 -20.49 16.97 10.05
C GLY A 257 -20.43 16.30 11.42
N PHE A 258 -20.17 14.99 11.48
CA PHE A 258 -19.96 14.29 12.77
C PHE A 258 -18.59 14.55 13.37
N VAL A 259 -17.61 14.96 12.55
CA VAL A 259 -16.23 15.24 12.98
C VAL A 259 -15.75 16.53 12.32
N GLU A 260 -14.92 17.29 13.03
CA GLU A 260 -14.39 18.56 12.52
C GLU A 260 -13.35 18.33 11.41
N PRO A 261 -13.39 19.15 10.34
CA PRO A 261 -12.50 19.04 9.19
C PRO A 261 -11.14 19.70 9.48
N GLU A 262 -10.35 19.11 10.37
CA GLU A 262 -8.99 19.57 10.66
C GLU A 262 -7.93 18.70 9.94
N ASN A 263 -6.96 19.35 9.29
CA ASN A 263 -5.86 18.67 8.60
C ASN A 263 -5.00 17.80 9.54
N SER A 264 -4.81 18.25 10.78
CA SER A 264 -4.17 17.47 11.86
C SER A 264 -4.92 16.16 12.14
N THR A 265 -6.24 16.24 12.29
CA THR A 265 -7.10 15.08 12.58
C THR A 265 -7.07 14.08 11.42
N ARG A 266 -7.17 14.53 10.18
CA ARG A 266 -7.00 13.70 8.98
C ARG A 266 -5.68 12.91 9.00
N LEU A 267 -4.57 13.59 9.29
CA LEU A 267 -3.25 12.96 9.39
C LEU A 267 -3.21 11.93 10.53
N TYR A 268 -3.71 12.27 11.72
CA TYR A 268 -3.72 11.36 12.86
C TYR A 268 -4.57 10.13 12.62
N VAL A 269 -5.69 10.24 11.90
CA VAL A 269 -6.54 9.09 11.55
C VAL A 269 -5.79 8.14 10.61
N VAL A 270 -5.10 8.65 9.58
CA VAL A 270 -4.29 7.83 8.67
C VAL A 270 -3.18 7.13 9.44
N LEU A 271 -2.41 7.88 10.24
CA LEU A 271 -1.33 7.32 11.06
C LEU A 271 -1.87 6.26 12.02
N HIS A 272 -2.96 6.56 12.72
CA HIS A 272 -3.60 5.62 13.63
C HIS A 272 -4.05 4.34 12.91
N GLY A 273 -4.69 4.47 11.74
CA GLY A 273 -5.11 3.33 10.93
C GLY A 273 -3.94 2.43 10.50
N VAL A 274 -2.85 3.03 10.04
CA VAL A 274 -1.63 2.30 9.66
C VAL A 274 -0.99 1.63 10.89
N PHE A 275 -0.74 2.37 11.96
CA PHE A 275 -0.06 1.83 13.15
C PHE A 275 -0.89 0.78 13.88
N SER A 276 -2.19 1.03 14.09
CA SER A 276 -3.08 0.05 14.76
C SER A 276 -3.20 -1.24 13.96
N THR A 277 -3.34 -1.14 12.63
CA THR A 277 -3.38 -2.33 11.76
C THR A 277 -2.04 -3.07 11.78
N LEU A 278 -0.91 -2.36 11.79
CA LEU A 278 0.41 -2.99 11.90
C LEU A 278 0.56 -3.77 13.21
N ILE A 279 0.12 -3.19 14.33
CA ILE A 279 0.11 -3.88 15.63
C ILE A 279 -0.80 -5.12 15.57
N LEU A 280 -2.02 -4.99 15.05
CA LEU A 280 -2.95 -6.12 14.91
C LEU A 280 -2.41 -7.22 13.99
N TYR A 281 -1.73 -6.85 12.92
CA TYR A 281 -1.03 -7.77 12.02
C TYR A 281 0.03 -8.58 12.79
N LEU A 282 0.91 -7.91 13.52
CA LEU A 282 1.97 -8.55 14.29
C LEU A 282 1.41 -9.45 15.41
N LEU A 283 0.39 -9.00 16.14
CA LEU A 283 -0.29 -9.79 17.16
C LEU A 283 -0.97 -11.03 16.57
N THR A 284 -1.57 -10.89 15.39
CA THR A 284 -2.20 -12.01 14.68
C THR A 284 -1.18 -13.05 14.27
N LEU A 285 -0.06 -12.63 13.66
CA LEU A 285 1.03 -13.53 13.32
C LEU A 285 1.63 -14.20 14.56
N TRP A 286 1.79 -13.46 15.67
CA TRP A 286 2.30 -14.01 16.92
C TRP A 286 1.37 -15.10 17.46
N ARG A 287 0.06 -14.84 17.47
CA ARG A 287 -0.94 -15.83 17.89
C ARG A 287 -0.90 -17.08 17.01
N LEU A 288 -0.87 -16.91 15.70
CA LEU A 288 -0.81 -18.05 14.77
C LEU A 288 0.49 -18.85 14.94
N TYR A 289 1.62 -18.18 15.12
CA TYR A 289 2.91 -18.81 15.43
C TYR A 289 2.84 -19.65 16.71
N ARG A 290 2.27 -19.11 17.79
CA ARG A 290 2.10 -19.83 19.07
C ARG A 290 1.20 -21.05 18.93
N MET A 291 0.14 -20.96 18.14
CA MET A 291 -0.75 -22.09 17.85
C MET A 291 -0.02 -23.19 17.05
N ALA A 292 0.80 -22.81 16.06
CA ALA A 292 1.58 -23.77 15.29
C ALA A 292 2.63 -24.51 16.12
N GLN A 293 3.28 -23.81 17.08
CA GLN A 293 4.21 -24.41 18.03
C GLN A 293 3.51 -25.40 18.97
N ALA A 294 2.30 -25.08 19.45
CA ALA A 294 1.54 -25.97 20.33
C ALA A 294 1.10 -27.28 19.65
N GLN A 295 0.92 -27.26 18.33
CA GLN A 295 0.56 -28.44 17.55
C GLN A 295 1.75 -29.35 17.23
N ASN A 296 2.98 -28.82 17.26
CA ASN A 296 4.22 -29.55 16.99
C ASN A 296 5.20 -29.43 18.16
N PRO A 297 4.90 -30.00 19.34
CA PRO A 297 5.83 -29.95 20.46
C PRO A 297 7.15 -30.62 20.07
N VAL A 298 8.22 -29.84 20.09
CA VAL A 298 9.61 -30.25 19.87
C VAL A 298 9.95 -31.32 20.93
N GLY A 299 9.68 -32.59 20.62
CA GLY A 299 9.82 -33.71 21.55
C GLY A 299 8.90 -34.91 21.31
N ALA A 300 7.93 -34.86 20.40
CA ALA A 300 7.04 -36.01 20.15
C ALA A 300 7.66 -37.12 19.27
N ASN A 301 8.79 -36.89 18.61
CA ASN A 301 9.44 -37.82 17.67
C ASN A 301 10.93 -38.06 17.96
N SER A 302 11.41 -37.72 19.17
CA SER A 302 12.78 -38.01 19.62
C SER A 302 12.80 -39.10 20.67
#